data_AF-A0A3P8JJ74-F1
#
_entry.id   AF-A0A3P8JJ74-F1
#
_cell.length_a   1.000
_cell.length_b   1.000
_cell.length_c   1.000
_cell.angle_alpha   90.00
_cell.angle_beta   90.00
_cell.angle_gamma   90.00
#
_symmetry.space_group_name_H-M   'P 1'
#
loop_
_entity.id
_entity.type
_entity.pdbx_description
1 polymer ?
#
loop_
_entity_poly.entity_id
_entity_poly.type
_entity_poly.pdbx_seq_one_letter_code
_entity_poly.pdbx_strand_id
1 'polypeptide(L)'
;MEEITGVSAQEIRACARMYASAKSAAILWGMGVTQFYQGVETVRSLTSLAIMTGNLGRPSVGVNPGARAEQRPGRLRYGRPAGYLSGLSVR
;
A
#
# COMPACT_ATOMS: atom_id res chain seq x y z
N MET A 1 -20.27 12.49 -2.92
CA MET A 1 -19.24 11.47 -3.27
C MET A 1 -19.06 11.36 -4.77
N GLU A 2 -20.14 11.22 -5.55
CA GLU A 2 -20.07 11.16 -7.02
C GLU A 2 -19.45 12.44 -7.62
N GLU A 3 -19.80 13.62 -7.12
CA GLU A 3 -19.25 14.92 -7.58
C GLU A 3 -17.74 15.10 -7.28
N ILE A 4 -17.24 14.49 -6.20
CA ILE A 4 -15.84 14.62 -5.76
C ILE A 4 -14.96 13.58 -6.46
N THR A 5 -15.48 12.36 -6.62
CA THR A 5 -14.72 11.22 -7.16
C THR A 5 -14.89 11.04 -8.66
N GLY A 6 -15.96 11.59 -9.25
CA GLY A 6 -16.36 11.34 -10.63
C GLY A 6 -16.87 9.92 -10.88
N VAL A 7 -17.07 9.11 -9.84
CA VAL A 7 -17.50 7.71 -9.92
C VAL A 7 -18.92 7.58 -9.41
N SER A 8 -19.76 6.80 -10.09
CA SER A 8 -21.14 6.58 -9.64
C SER A 8 -21.17 5.83 -8.30
N ALA A 9 -22.16 6.13 -7.47
CA ALA A 9 -22.38 5.46 -6.20
C ALA A 9 -22.67 3.98 -6.39
N GLN A 10 -23.22 3.61 -7.56
CA GLN A 10 -23.45 2.21 -7.92
C GLN A 10 -22.13 1.46 -8.15
N GLU A 11 -21.17 2.05 -8.86
CA GLU A 11 -19.83 1.49 -9.06
C GLU A 11 -19.06 1.38 -7.75
N ILE A 12 -19.11 2.41 -6.90
CA ILE A 12 -18.48 2.37 -5.57
C ILE A 12 -19.03 1.20 -4.74
N ARG A 13 -20.35 1.04 -4.70
CA ARG A 13 -21.00 -0.07 -3.98
C ARG A 13 -20.67 -1.44 -4.59
N ALA A 14 -20.59 -1.52 -5.92
CA ALA A 14 -20.23 -2.76 -6.61
C ALA A 14 -18.78 -3.17 -6.30
N CYS A 15 -17.85 -2.22 -6.36
CA CYS A 15 -16.44 -2.43 -6.00
C CYS A 15 -16.29 -2.85 -4.53
N ALA A 16 -16.97 -2.16 -3.61
CA ALA A 16 -16.94 -2.51 -2.20
C ALA A 16 -17.45 -3.94 -1.94
N ARG A 17 -18.57 -4.34 -2.57
CA ARG A 17 -19.09 -5.71 -2.46
C ARG A 17 -18.16 -6.74 -3.08
N MET A 18 -17.55 -6.44 -4.23
CA MET A 18 -16.59 -7.34 -4.89
C MET A 18 -15.36 -7.56 -4.01
N TYR A 19 -14.83 -6.50 -3.38
CA TYR A 19 -13.71 -6.60 -2.47
C TYR A 19 -14.07 -7.36 -1.19
N ALA A 20 -15.27 -7.13 -0.64
CA ALA A 20 -15.75 -7.81 0.57
C ALA A 20 -16.12 -9.28 0.36
N SER A 21 -16.58 -9.67 -0.84
CA SER A 21 -16.95 -11.06 -1.14
C SER A 21 -15.77 -11.91 -1.64
N ALA A 22 -14.65 -11.29 -1.98
CA ALA A 22 -13.46 -12.00 -2.43
C ALA A 22 -12.88 -12.87 -1.31
N LYS A 23 -12.64 -14.15 -1.60
CA LYS A 23 -12.02 -15.13 -0.68
C LYS A 23 -10.60 -14.72 -0.27
N SER A 24 -9.91 -13.98 -1.13
CA SER A 24 -8.59 -13.41 -0.89
C SER A 24 -8.47 -12.13 -1.70
N ALA A 25 -8.31 -11.00 -1.03
CA ALA A 25 -8.11 -9.71 -1.69
C ALA A 25 -6.81 -9.06 -1.24
N ALA A 26 -6.09 -8.47 -2.20
CA ALA A 26 -4.88 -7.70 -1.95
C ALA A 26 -5.08 -6.28 -2.46
N ILE A 27 -4.76 -5.30 -1.62
CA ILE A 27 -4.72 -3.89 -2.00
C ILE A 27 -3.28 -3.57 -2.37
N LEU A 28 -3.09 -3.22 -3.64
CA LEU A 28 -1.82 -2.84 -4.23
C LEU A 28 -1.88 -1.34 -4.55
N TRP A 29 -0.96 -0.55 -3.97
CA TRP A 29 -0.80 0.84 -4.37
C TRP A 29 0.66 1.16 -4.70
N GLY A 30 0.83 2.11 -5.62
CA GLY A 30 2.13 2.63 -6.02
C GLY A 30 2.42 3.99 -5.37
N MET A 31 3.48 4.64 -5.86
CA MET A 31 3.91 5.97 -5.41
C MET A 31 2.82 7.05 -5.59
N GLY A 32 1.85 6.82 -6.46
CA GLY A 32 0.74 7.76 -6.69
C GLY A 32 -0.08 8.04 -5.43
N VAL A 33 -0.21 7.09 -4.49
CA VAL A 33 -0.96 7.33 -3.24
C VAL A 33 -0.14 8.15 -2.24
N THR A 34 1.18 7.95 -2.20
CA THR A 34 2.08 8.60 -1.23
C THR A 34 2.53 10.00 -1.63
N GLN A 35 2.31 10.41 -2.89
CA GLN A 35 2.66 11.73 -3.41
C GLN A 35 1.61 12.81 -3.11
N PHE A 36 0.40 12.43 -2.69
CA PHE A 36 -0.61 13.37 -2.24
C PHE A 36 -0.38 13.78 -0.79
N TYR A 37 -0.76 15.02 -0.45
CA TYR A 37 -0.68 15.56 0.91
C TYR A 37 -1.38 14.66 1.95
N GLN A 38 -2.50 14.05 1.56
CA GLN A 38 -3.27 13.12 2.39
C GLN A 38 -2.87 11.65 2.21
N GLY A 39 -1.69 11.36 1.64
CA GLY A 39 -1.26 10.00 1.31
C GLY A 39 -1.24 9.06 2.52
N VAL A 40 -0.85 9.57 3.70
CA VAL A 40 -0.84 8.79 4.96
C VAL A 40 -2.26 8.38 5.36
N GLU A 41 -3.22 9.30 5.29
CA GLU A 41 -4.64 9.04 5.60
C GLU A 41 -5.26 8.07 4.60
N THR A 42 -4.88 8.16 3.32
CA THR A 42 -5.33 7.22 2.28
C THR A 42 -4.80 5.80 2.54
N VAL A 43 -3.51 5.65 2.88
CA VAL A 43 -2.93 4.34 3.23
C VAL A 43 -3.59 3.77 4.49
N ARG A 44 -3.84 4.61 5.49
CA ARG A 44 -4.55 4.20 6.70
C ARG A 44 -5.96 3.70 6.39
N SER A 45 -6.69 4.41 5.52
CA SER A 45 -8.04 4.03 5.09
C SER A 45 -8.05 2.71 4.33
N LEU A 46 -7.08 2.49 3.43
CA LEU A 46 -6.91 1.22 2.71
C LEU A 46 -6.59 0.07 3.68
N THR A 47 -5.76 0.32 4.68
CA THR A 47 -5.43 -0.67 5.72
C THR A 47 -6.65 -1.04 6.55
N SER A 48 -7.46 -0.05 6.94
CA SER A 48 -8.73 -0.28 7.65
C SER A 48 -9.69 -1.14 6.83
N LEU A 49 -9.77 -0.95 5.50
CA LEU A 49 -10.60 -1.80 4.63
C LEU A 49 -10.13 -3.26 4.62
N ALA A 50 -8.82 -3.51 4.57
CA ALA A 50 -8.28 -4.87 4.64
C ALA A 50 -8.53 -5.53 6.00
N ILE A 51 -8.47 -4.77 7.10
CA ILE A 51 -8.80 -5.26 8.45
C ILE A 51 -10.29 -5.63 8.53
N MET A 52 -11.19 -4.74 8.09
CA MET A 52 -12.64 -4.98 8.14
C MET A 52 -13.08 -6.20 7.31
N THR A 53 -12.36 -6.50 6.24
CA THR A 53 -12.66 -7.65 5.36
C THR A 53 -11.91 -8.92 5.74
N GLY A 54 -11.09 -8.90 6.80
CA GLY A 54 -10.29 -10.06 7.22
C GLY A 54 -9.20 -10.45 6.21
N ASN A 55 -8.84 -9.54 5.31
CA ASN A 55 -7.83 -9.72 4.27
C ASN A 55 -6.43 -9.34 4.78
N LEU A 56 -6.09 -9.76 6.00
CA LEU A 56 -4.79 -9.53 6.64
C LEU A 56 -4.26 -10.85 7.23
N GLY A 57 -2.96 -11.13 7.06
CA GLY A 57 -2.30 -12.28 7.69
C GLY A 57 -2.49 -13.64 7.02
N ARG A 58 -3.01 -13.69 5.78
CA ARG A 58 -3.12 -14.93 4.97
C ARG A 58 -2.20 -14.86 3.75
N PRO A 59 -1.83 -16.00 3.14
CA PRO A 59 -1.15 -15.99 1.85
C PRO A 59 -2.00 -15.26 0.80
N SER A 60 -1.37 -14.42 -0.01
CA SER A 60 -2.02 -13.67 -1.11
C SER A 60 -3.06 -12.63 -0.70
N VAL A 61 -3.09 -12.18 0.56
CA VAL A 61 -3.89 -11.03 1.01
C VAL A 61 -3.00 -9.94 1.61
N GLY A 62 -3.55 -8.74 1.78
CA GLY A 62 -2.89 -7.66 2.51
C GLY A 62 -2.72 -6.38 1.72
N VAL A 63 -1.95 -5.46 2.32
CA VAL A 63 -1.90 -4.05 1.98
C VAL A 63 -0.44 -3.79 1.63
N ASN A 64 -0.13 -3.78 0.33
CA ASN A 64 1.25 -3.83 -0.18
C ASN A 64 1.64 -2.52 -0.89
N PRO A 65 2.50 -1.68 -0.28
CA PRO A 65 3.07 -0.51 -0.93
C PRO A 65 4.17 -0.96 -1.91
N GLY A 66 3.93 -0.79 -3.22
CA GLY A 66 4.96 -1.02 -4.24
C GLY A 66 4.63 -2.10 -5.26
N ALA A 67 3.47 -2.01 -5.92
CA ALA A 67 3.25 -2.73 -7.17
C ALA A 67 4.15 -2.18 -8.29
N ARG A 68 5.42 -2.58 -8.27
CA ARG A 68 6.22 -2.74 -9.48
C ARG A 68 6.28 -4.24 -9.72
N ALA A 69 5.80 -4.70 -10.87
CA ALA A 69 5.81 -6.11 -11.28
C ALA A 69 7.23 -6.69 -11.52
N GLU A 70 8.27 -6.12 -10.90
CA GLU A 70 9.65 -6.52 -11.06
C GLU A 70 10.23 -6.83 -9.66
N GLN A 71 10.04 -8.06 -9.22
CA GLN A 71 10.87 -8.64 -8.17
C GLN A 71 12.25 -8.94 -8.75
N ARG A 72 13.17 -7.97 -8.69
CA ARG A 72 14.61 -8.27 -8.74
C ARG A 72 15.08 -8.54 -7.31
N PRO A 73 15.41 -9.79 -6.93
CA PRO A 73 16.02 -10.05 -5.65
C PRO A 73 17.42 -9.43 -5.66
N GLY A 74 17.66 -8.43 -4.80
CA GLY A 74 19.01 -7.94 -4.55
C GLY A 74 19.24 -6.43 -4.42
N ARG A 75 18.21 -5.56 -4.37
CA ARG A 75 18.48 -4.12 -4.21
C ARG A 75 17.50 -3.35 -3.33
N LEU A 76 17.36 -3.78 -2.08
CA LEU A 76 17.07 -2.87 -0.96
C LEU A 76 18.41 -2.39 -0.39
N ARG A 77 19.09 -1.47 -1.09
CA ARG A 77 20.03 -0.60 -0.41
C ARG A 77 19.21 0.50 0.24
N TYR A 78 18.88 0.28 1.51
CA TYR A 78 18.50 1.36 2.41
C TYR A 78 19.59 2.43 2.29
N GLY A 79 19.22 3.62 1.79
CA GLY A 79 20.10 4.78 1.81
C GLY A 79 20.54 4.99 3.25
N ARG A 80 21.81 4.73 3.53
CA ARG A 80 22.40 5.02 4.84
C ARG A 80 22.26 6.52 5.09
N PRO A 81 21.75 6.98 6.25
CA PRO A 81 21.88 8.37 6.62
C PRO A 81 23.37 8.72 6.67
N ALA A 82 23.76 9.74 5.91
CA ALA A 82 25.11 10.28 5.91
C ALA A 82 25.35 10.96 7.27
N GLY A 83 26.11 10.30 8.16
CA GLY A 83 26.40 10.88 9.48
C GLY A 83 27.18 10.01 10.46
N TYR A 84 27.28 8.69 10.24
CA TYR A 84 27.96 7.78 11.16
C TYR A 84 29.16 7.09 10.51
N LEU A 85 30.22 7.85 10.20
CA LEU A 85 31.56 7.31 9.97
C LEU A 85 32.62 8.33 10.41
N SER A 86 32.68 8.60 11.72
CA SER A 86 33.92 9.03 12.36
C SER A 86 34.24 8.00 13.44
N GLY A 87 35.30 7.21 13.24
CA GLY A 87 35.91 6.46 14.35
C GLY A 87 36.09 4.95 14.22
N LEU A 88 35.93 4.33 13.05
CA LEU A 88 36.44 2.96 12.85
C LEU A 88 37.42 2.89 11.67
N SER A 89 38.65 3.36 11.94
CA SER A 89 39.82 2.84 11.25
C SER A 89 40.30 1.62 12.04
N VAL A 90 40.00 0.43 11.53
CA VAL A 90 40.65 -0.80 11.97
C VAL A 90 41.68 -1.14 10.90
N ARG A 91 42.95 -1.06 11.31
CA ARG A 91 44.20 -1.29 10.58
C ARG A 91 44.67 -0.18 9.65
#